data_AF-S7IWQ5-F1
#
_entry.id   AF-S7IWQ5-F1
#
_cell.length_a   1.000
_cell.length_b   1.000
_cell.length_c   1.000
_cell.angle_alpha   90.00
_cell.angle_beta   90.00
_cell.angle_gamma   90.00
#
_symmetry.space_group_name_H-M   'P 1'
#
loop_
_entity.id
_entity.type
_entity.pdbx_description
1 polymer ?
#
loop_
_entity_poly.entity_id
_entity_poly.type
_entity_poly.pdbx_seq_one_letter_code
_entity_poly.pdbx_strand_id
1 'polypeptide(L)'
;MGGMTSIAMDVKYPDFFAGSYLVACKWDETVTSPLGHQHIWAVTSQGDPGASPSLAKIMENLEKDGVKVASQTLDPTQPQDQVDAQAAALITPDCSHYLTQYQGGSHRSTWQHAYTMQPALEWLFAQKKTDRIH
;
A
#
# COMPACT_ATOMS: atom_id res chain seq x y z
N MET A 1 -2.58 2.20 15.41
CA MET A 1 -3.17 0.87 15.72
C MET A 1 -4.05 0.35 14.60
N GLY A 2 -4.96 1.14 14.00
CA GLY A 2 -5.85 0.65 12.93
C GLY A 2 -5.15 -0.08 11.78
N GLY A 3 -3.99 0.42 11.34
CA GLY A 3 -3.21 -0.22 10.27
C GLY A 3 -2.77 -1.67 10.55
N MET A 4 -2.36 -1.98 11.78
CA MET A 4 -1.99 -3.36 12.15
C MET A 4 -3.22 -4.27 12.19
N THR A 5 -4.39 -3.73 12.57
CA THR A 5 -5.64 -4.48 12.53
C THR A 5 -6.07 -4.77 11.09
N SER A 6 -5.94 -3.81 10.17
CA SER A 6 -6.25 -4.03 8.75
C SER A 6 -5.42 -5.16 8.15
N ILE A 7 -4.09 -5.10 8.27
CA ILE A 7 -3.22 -6.16 7.72
C ILE A 7 -3.40 -7.51 8.44
N ALA A 8 -3.74 -7.52 9.73
CA ALA A 8 -4.11 -8.76 10.41
C ALA A 8 -5.37 -9.40 9.82
N MET A 9 -6.35 -8.58 9.42
CA MET A 9 -7.57 -9.04 8.77
C MET A 9 -7.30 -9.50 7.34
N ASP A 10 -6.47 -8.77 6.59
CA ASP A 10 -6.00 -9.16 5.25
C ASP A 10 -5.28 -10.52 5.29
N VAL A 11 -4.46 -10.78 6.32
CA VAL A 11 -3.78 -12.07 6.49
C VAL A 11 -4.76 -13.18 6.88
N LYS A 12 -5.67 -12.91 7.81
CA LYS A 12 -6.58 -13.93 8.35
C LYS A 12 -7.72 -14.27 7.40
N TYR A 13 -8.17 -13.30 6.61
CA TYR A 13 -9.31 -13.42 5.70
C TYR A 13 -8.94 -12.83 4.32
N PRO A 14 -8.03 -13.48 3.57
CA PRO A 14 -7.40 -12.89 2.39
C PRO A 14 -8.37 -12.60 1.23
N ASP A 15 -9.55 -13.23 1.23
CA ASP A 15 -10.59 -12.99 0.22
C ASP A 15 -11.77 -12.17 0.78
N PHE A 16 -11.63 -11.52 1.95
CA PHE A 16 -12.74 -10.77 2.55
C PHE A 16 -12.91 -9.37 1.94
N PHE A 17 -11.83 -8.63 1.78
CA PHE A 17 -11.84 -7.27 1.23
C PHE A 17 -11.54 -7.27 -0.27
N ALA A 18 -12.16 -6.34 -1.01
CA ALA A 18 -11.87 -6.12 -2.42
C ALA A 18 -10.55 -5.37 -2.63
N GLY A 19 -10.14 -4.57 -1.65
CA GLY A 19 -8.86 -3.88 -1.65
C GLY A 19 -8.59 -3.23 -0.29
N SER A 20 -7.31 -3.02 0.01
CA SER A 20 -6.83 -2.54 1.31
C SER A 20 -5.89 -1.35 1.14
N TYR A 21 -6.21 -0.26 1.85
CA TYR A 21 -5.38 0.94 1.92
C TYR A 21 -4.66 1.01 3.27
N LEU A 22 -3.36 0.71 3.26
CA LEU A 22 -2.57 0.47 4.46
C LEU A 22 -1.66 1.66 4.76
N VAL A 23 -2.10 2.53 5.67
CA VAL A 23 -1.37 3.77 6.03
C VAL A 23 -0.54 3.57 7.30
N ALA A 24 0.79 3.73 7.18
CA ALA A 24 1.77 3.61 8.25
C ALA A 24 1.57 2.34 9.11
N CYS A 25 1.37 1.22 8.40
CA CYS A 25 1.17 -0.10 8.98
C CYS A 25 2.50 -0.83 9.14
N LYS A 26 2.53 -1.80 10.05
CA LYS A 26 3.62 -2.77 10.12
C LYS A 26 3.04 -4.15 10.40
N TRP A 27 3.74 -5.18 9.94
CA TRP A 27 3.38 -6.57 10.19
C TRP A 27 4.63 -7.45 10.19
N ASP A 28 4.43 -8.72 10.50
CA ASP A 28 5.45 -9.74 10.32
C ASP A 28 5.74 -9.92 8.82
N GLU A 29 6.95 -9.55 8.41
CA GLU A 29 7.41 -9.61 7.03
C GLU A 29 7.56 -11.02 6.46
N THR A 30 7.49 -12.05 7.32
CA THR A 30 7.51 -13.46 6.90
C THR A 30 6.13 -13.99 6.49
N VAL A 31 5.06 -13.22 6.74
CA VAL A 31 3.67 -13.62 6.48
C VAL A 31 3.12 -12.88 5.25
N THR A 32 3.66 -13.18 4.07
CA THR A 32 3.30 -12.51 2.80
C THR A 32 2.38 -13.31 1.90
N SER A 33 2.47 -14.64 1.91
CA SER A 33 1.68 -15.51 1.01
C SER A 33 0.17 -15.20 1.00
N PRO A 34 -0.51 -14.95 2.13
CA PRO A 34 -1.94 -14.61 2.13
C PRO A 34 -2.27 -13.28 1.42
N LEU A 35 -1.29 -12.37 1.31
CA LEU A 35 -1.46 -11.04 0.73
C LEU A 35 -1.31 -11.03 -0.80
N GLY A 36 -0.76 -12.09 -1.40
CA GLY A 36 -0.27 -12.06 -2.78
C GLY A 36 -1.33 -11.92 -3.87
N HIS A 37 -2.59 -12.24 -3.56
CA HIS A 37 -3.70 -12.10 -4.52
C HIS A 37 -4.61 -10.91 -4.24
N GLN A 38 -4.30 -10.12 -3.22
CA GLN A 38 -5.12 -8.99 -2.80
C GLN A 38 -4.79 -7.74 -3.62
N HIS A 39 -5.65 -6.74 -3.56
CA HIS A 39 -5.35 -5.40 -4.05
C HIS A 39 -4.91 -4.54 -2.87
N ILE A 40 -3.61 -4.23 -2.77
CA ILE A 40 -3.05 -3.50 -1.62
C ILE A 40 -2.36 -2.23 -2.10
N TRP A 41 -2.70 -1.10 -1.49
CA TRP A 41 -1.89 0.11 -1.60
C TRP A 41 -1.42 0.53 -0.22
N ALA A 42 -0.12 0.46 -0.01
CA ALA A 42 0.53 0.83 1.24
C ALA A 42 1.17 2.21 1.14
N VAL A 43 1.04 3.01 2.20
CA VAL A 43 1.63 4.35 2.27
C VAL A 43 2.41 4.52 3.56
N THR A 44 3.66 4.97 3.47
CA THR A 44 4.53 5.23 4.62
C THR A 44 5.30 6.55 4.45
N SER A 45 5.91 7.05 5.52
CA SER A 45 6.98 8.05 5.45
C SER A 45 8.33 7.38 5.67
N GLN A 46 9.37 7.75 4.90
CA GLN A 46 10.70 7.14 5.01
C GLN A 46 11.33 7.30 6.39
N GLY A 47 11.03 8.39 7.09
CA GLY A 47 11.46 8.65 8.47
C GLY A 47 10.69 7.86 9.54
N ASP A 48 9.78 6.97 9.16
CA ASP A 48 9.15 6.01 10.07
C ASP A 48 10.04 4.77 10.24
N PRO A 49 10.69 4.55 11.40
CA PRO A 49 11.61 3.44 11.60
C PRO A 49 10.93 2.07 11.71
N GLY A 50 9.59 2.02 11.80
CA GLY A 50 8.83 0.78 11.94
C GLY A 50 8.05 0.42 10.68
N ALA A 51 7.14 1.29 10.24
CA ALA A 51 6.24 0.98 9.12
C ALA A 51 6.97 0.92 7.78
N SER A 52 7.87 1.89 7.54
CA SER A 52 8.61 2.00 6.29
C SER A 52 9.41 0.74 5.95
N PRO A 53 10.32 0.26 6.83
CA PRO A 53 11.08 -0.96 6.54
C PRO A 53 10.18 -2.21 6.49
N SER A 54 9.15 -2.30 7.36
CA SER A 54 8.26 -3.46 7.40
C SER A 54 7.46 -3.62 6.10
N LEU A 55 6.79 -2.55 5.62
CA LEU A 55 6.01 -2.62 4.38
C LEU A 55 6.89 -2.74 3.14
N ALA A 56 8.06 -2.09 3.12
CA ALA A 56 9.03 -2.31 2.05
C ALA A 56 9.44 -3.78 1.96
N LYS A 57 9.69 -4.44 3.10
CA LYS A 57 10.09 -5.84 3.13
C LYS A 57 8.97 -6.80 2.71
N ILE A 58 7.74 -6.53 3.13
CA ILE A 58 6.55 -7.29 2.70
C ILE A 58 6.40 -7.21 1.18
N MET A 59 6.51 -6.01 0.61
CA MET A 59 6.41 -5.79 -0.83
C MET A 59 7.55 -6.47 -1.61
N GLU A 60 8.79 -6.43 -1.11
CA GLU A 60 9.94 -7.17 -1.68
C GLU A 60 9.70 -8.69 -1.69
N ASN A 61 9.15 -9.24 -0.61
CA ASN A 61 8.86 -10.66 -0.51
C ASN A 61 7.72 -11.08 -1.47
N LEU A 62 6.68 -10.25 -1.61
CA LEU A 62 5.62 -10.47 -2.61
C LEU A 62 6.17 -10.48 -4.04
N GLU A 63 7.07 -9.55 -4.37
CA GLU A 63 7.71 -9.50 -5.68
C GLU A 63 8.53 -10.76 -5.97
N LYS A 64 9.27 -11.28 -4.98
CA LYS A 64 9.99 -12.57 -5.09
C LYS A 64 9.07 -13.76 -5.33
N ASP A 65 7.85 -13.71 -4.79
CA ASP A 65 6.82 -14.73 -4.99
C ASP A 65 6.08 -14.57 -6.34
N GLY A 66 6.52 -13.65 -7.20
CA GLY A 66 5.99 -13.44 -8.55
C GLY A 66 4.81 -12.47 -8.62
N VAL A 67 4.48 -11.79 -7.53
CA VAL A 67 3.44 -10.76 -7.50
C VAL A 67 4.00 -9.48 -8.12
N LYS A 68 3.23 -8.83 -9.00
CA LYS A 68 3.65 -7.55 -9.56
C LYS A 68 3.44 -6.43 -8.55
N VAL A 69 4.54 -5.77 -8.19
CA VAL A 69 4.58 -4.66 -7.25
C VAL A 69 5.09 -3.39 -7.95
N ALA A 70 4.47 -2.25 -7.67
CA ALA A 70 4.96 -0.95 -8.11
C ALA A 70 5.22 -0.05 -6.91
N SER A 71 6.40 0.59 -6.86
CA SER A 71 6.79 1.45 -5.75
C SER A 71 7.20 2.83 -6.23
N GLN A 72 6.90 3.86 -5.43
CA GLN A 72 7.33 5.24 -5.67
C GLN A 72 7.75 5.95 -4.38
N THR A 73 8.56 6.99 -4.53
CA THR A 73 8.87 7.93 -3.46
C THR A 73 8.37 9.33 -3.85
N LEU A 74 7.61 9.98 -2.98
CA LEU A 74 7.03 11.31 -3.22
C LEU A 74 7.61 12.36 -2.27
N ASP A 75 7.85 13.55 -2.78
CA ASP A 75 8.24 14.70 -1.95
C ASP A 75 6.98 15.32 -1.31
N PRO A 76 6.84 15.33 0.02
CA PRO A 76 5.65 15.87 0.70
C PRO A 76 5.52 17.40 0.59
N THR A 77 6.54 18.09 0.07
CA THR A 77 6.52 19.56 -0.15
C THR A 77 5.99 19.96 -1.52
N GLN A 78 5.84 18.99 -2.43
CA GLN A 78 5.30 19.25 -3.76
C GLN A 78 3.81 19.63 -3.69
N PRO A 79 3.33 20.47 -4.63
CA PRO A 79 1.91 20.71 -4.83
C PRO A 79 1.11 19.41 -5.00
N GLN A 80 -0.12 19.38 -4.46
CA GLN A 80 -0.96 18.17 -4.43
C GLN A 80 -1.28 17.63 -5.83
N ASP A 81 -1.45 18.50 -6.82
CA ASP A 81 -1.68 18.12 -8.23
C ASP A 81 -0.47 17.38 -8.84
N GLN A 82 0.75 17.75 -8.45
CA GLN A 82 1.96 17.02 -8.87
C GLN A 82 2.10 15.68 -8.16
N VAL A 83 1.73 15.62 -6.87
CA VAL A 83 1.65 14.38 -6.10
C VAL A 83 0.66 13.41 -6.74
N ASP A 84 -0.53 13.91 -7.09
CA ASP A 84 -1.56 13.10 -7.74
C ASP A 84 -1.15 12.67 -9.15
N ALA A 85 -0.54 13.55 -9.95
CA ALA A 85 -0.04 13.17 -11.27
C ALA A 85 0.98 12.00 -11.21
N GLN A 86 1.88 12.02 -10.21
CA GLN A 86 2.84 10.93 -9.99
C GLN A 86 2.14 9.65 -9.52
N ALA A 87 1.21 9.75 -8.57
CA ALA A 87 0.46 8.60 -8.08
C ALA A 87 -0.39 7.94 -9.17
N ALA A 88 -1.02 8.74 -10.05
CA ALA A 88 -1.76 8.24 -11.20
C ALA A 88 -0.84 7.53 -12.20
N ALA A 89 0.35 8.08 -12.47
CA ALA A 89 1.31 7.50 -13.39
C ALA A 89 1.88 6.14 -12.91
N LEU A 90 1.83 5.84 -11.61
CA LEU A 90 2.25 4.55 -11.07
C LEU A 90 1.25 3.42 -11.38
N ILE A 91 -0.03 3.75 -11.56
CA ILE A 91 -1.11 2.77 -11.72
C ILE A 91 -0.99 2.09 -13.08
N THR A 92 -0.90 0.76 -13.06
CA THR A 92 -0.85 -0.06 -14.28
C THR A 92 -1.88 -1.19 -14.22
N PRO A 93 -2.46 -1.63 -15.35
CA PRO A 93 -3.53 -2.63 -15.36
C PRO A 93 -3.15 -3.99 -14.77
N ASP A 94 -1.86 -4.34 -14.79
CA ASP A 94 -1.35 -5.64 -14.35
C ASP A 94 -0.69 -5.61 -12.96
N CYS A 95 -0.80 -4.49 -12.23
CA CYS A 95 -0.27 -4.34 -10.88
C CYS A 95 -1.40 -4.21 -9.85
N SER A 96 -1.34 -5.05 -8.80
CA SER A 96 -2.29 -5.07 -7.68
C SER A 96 -1.70 -4.56 -6.36
N HIS A 97 -0.38 -4.38 -6.29
CA HIS A 97 0.33 -4.03 -5.07
C HIS A 97 1.17 -2.77 -5.26
N TYR A 98 0.85 -1.74 -4.50
CA TYR A 98 1.48 -0.43 -4.59
C TYR A 98 2.12 -0.03 -3.26
N LEU A 99 3.31 0.53 -3.31
CA LEU A 99 3.97 1.16 -2.17
C LEU A 99 4.32 2.61 -2.49
N THR A 100 3.74 3.55 -1.73
CA THR A 100 4.15 4.95 -1.78
C THR A 100 4.89 5.34 -0.50
N GLN A 101 6.09 5.88 -0.64
CA GLN A 101 6.85 6.40 0.49
C GLN A 101 7.03 7.92 0.37
N TYR A 102 6.53 8.69 1.33
CA TYR A 102 6.86 10.11 1.41
C TYR A 102 8.29 10.30 1.92
N GLN A 103 9.06 11.18 1.29
CA GLN A 103 10.42 11.53 1.70
C GLN A 103 10.44 12.10 3.12
N GLY A 104 11.41 11.66 3.92
CA GLY A 104 11.56 12.14 5.30
C GLY A 104 10.32 11.85 6.18
N GLY A 105 9.92 12.84 6.97
CA GLY A 105 8.75 12.74 7.85
C GLY A 105 8.96 11.86 9.09
N SER A 106 7.86 11.38 9.65
CA SER A 106 7.79 10.45 10.78
C SER A 106 6.62 9.51 10.56
N HIS A 107 6.41 8.55 11.47
CA HIS A 107 5.18 7.75 11.50
C HIS A 107 3.94 8.64 11.25
N ARG A 108 3.76 9.66 12.10
CA ARG A 108 2.55 10.51 12.11
C ARG A 108 2.36 11.39 10.87
N SER A 109 3.42 11.77 10.16
CA SER A 109 3.28 12.60 8.96
C SER A 109 2.61 11.85 7.82
N THR A 110 2.71 10.52 7.77
CA THR A 110 2.07 9.70 6.73
C THR A 110 0.57 10.03 6.59
N TRP A 111 -0.14 10.17 7.71
CA TRP A 111 -1.58 10.46 7.73
C TRP A 111 -1.95 11.84 7.18
N GLN A 112 -1.03 12.80 7.22
CA GLN A 112 -1.28 14.16 6.74
C GLN A 112 -1.41 14.22 5.22
N HIS A 113 -0.84 13.24 4.51
CA HIS A 113 -0.79 13.21 3.05
C HIS A 113 -1.50 12.00 2.43
N ALA A 114 -1.51 10.85 3.11
CA ALA A 114 -2.06 9.61 2.55
C ALA A 114 -3.54 9.75 2.12
N TYR A 115 -4.35 10.52 2.85
CA TYR A 115 -5.78 10.66 2.52
C TYR A 115 -6.10 11.80 1.55
N THR A 116 -5.09 12.51 1.06
CA THR A 116 -5.28 13.52 -0.01
C THR A 116 -4.81 13.02 -1.37
N MET A 117 -4.13 11.88 -1.44
CA MET A 117 -3.69 11.23 -2.69
C MET A 117 -4.89 10.64 -3.44
N GLN A 118 -5.56 11.45 -4.26
CA GLN A 118 -6.81 11.07 -4.91
C GLN A 118 -6.69 9.82 -5.79
N PRO A 119 -5.65 9.66 -6.63
CA PRO A 119 -5.55 8.50 -7.52
C PRO A 119 -5.49 7.16 -6.78
N ALA A 120 -4.84 7.12 -5.61
CA ALA A 120 -4.79 5.90 -4.80
C ALA A 120 -6.16 5.56 -4.20
N LEU A 121 -6.94 6.58 -3.80
CA LEU A 121 -8.30 6.39 -3.28
C LEU A 121 -9.26 5.98 -4.40
N GLU A 122 -9.19 6.60 -5.57
CA GLU A 122 -9.98 6.23 -6.74
C GLU A 122 -9.66 4.80 -7.20
N TRP A 123 -8.38 4.44 -7.21
CA TRP A 123 -7.94 3.07 -7.47
C TRP A 123 -8.54 2.10 -6.46
N LEU A 124 -8.55 2.43 -5.17
CA LEU A 124 -9.16 1.58 -4.13
C LEU A 124 -10.66 1.35 -4.39
N PHE A 125 -11.40 2.40 -4.74
CA PHE A 125 -12.83 2.29 -5.06
C PHE A 125 -13.13 1.53 -6.35
N ALA A 126 -12.16 1.42 -7.27
CA ALA A 126 -12.30 0.65 -8.48
C ALA A 126 -12.15 -0.87 -8.25
N GLN A 127 -11.58 -1.29 -7.12
CA GLN A 127 -11.35 -2.71 -6.83
C GLN A 127 -12.66 -3.45 -6.54
N LYS A 128 -12.71 -4.71 -6.99
CA LYS A 128 -13.85 -5.60 -6.78
C LYS A 128 -13.34 -6.93 -6.26
N LYS A 129 -14.18 -7.63 -5.50
CA LYS A 129 -13.87 -9.02 -5.15
C LYS A 129 -13.84 -9.80 -6.46
N THR A 130 -12.74 -10.48 -6.71
CA THR A 130 -12.67 -11.44 -7.80
C THR A 130 -13.38 -12.70 -7.31
N ASP A 131 -14.58 -12.96 -7.84
CA ASP A 131 -15.32 -14.19 -7.50
C ASP A 131 -14.46 -15.38 -7.93
N ARG A 132 -13.89 -16.09 -6.95
CA ARG A 132 -13.21 -17.36 -7.22
C ARG A 132 -14.30 -18.41 -7.41
N ILE A 133 -14.40 -18.93 -8.63
CA ILE A 133 -15.05 -20.23 -8.85
C ILE A 133 -14.11 -21.26 -8.21
N HIS A 134 -14.52 -21.81 -7.06
CA HIS A 134 -13.82 -22.90 -6.38
C HIS A 134 -13.90 -24.19 -7.19
#